data_AF-A0A8H6I1E1-F1
#
_entry.id   AF-A0A8H6I1E1-F1
#
_cell.length_a   1.000
_cell.length_b   1.000
_cell.length_c   1.000
_cell.angle_alpha   90.00
_cell.angle_beta   90.00
_cell.angle_gamma   90.00
#
_symmetry.space_group_name_H-M   'P 1'
#
loop_
_entity.id
_entity.type
_entity.pdbx_description
1 polymer ?
#
loop_
_entity_poly.entity_id
_entity_poly.type
_entity_poly.pdbx_seq_one_letter_code
_entity_poly.pdbx_strand_id
1 'polypeptide(L)'
;MPLPSCKMCETNIDPVHWPGYRSVCNHIYCQDCYSFLTHFRFPCLDSCRTAPLNMEDGVLLKMVVVTTTEEEDNEVVSQYQLAAEFQHQSTKSQHAANMPVFYALDSAVDNQTEVLVAAADPLKDALLSQEELIVSLEECNRMLDESTRRSNDIYEQYKQAQRGLDEARTALCNAVFGERREN
;
A
#
# COMPACT_ATOMS: atom_id res chain seq x y z
N MET A 1 33.49 20.58 -21.57
CA MET A 1 32.25 20.88 -20.81
C MET A 1 31.07 20.93 -21.78
N PRO A 2 29.88 20.41 -21.43
CA PRO A 2 28.69 20.61 -22.24
C PRO A 2 28.32 22.11 -22.26
N LEU A 3 27.97 22.64 -23.44
CA LEU A 3 27.49 24.00 -23.57
C LEU A 3 26.14 24.14 -22.84
N PRO A 4 25.87 25.27 -22.16
CA PRO A 4 24.58 25.51 -21.55
C PRO A 4 23.50 25.57 -22.63
N SER A 5 22.32 25.01 -22.35
CA SER A 5 21.18 25.05 -23.27
C SER A 5 20.16 26.13 -22.87
N CYS A 6 19.46 26.66 -23.87
CA CYS A 6 18.36 27.60 -23.66
C CYS A 6 17.19 26.90 -22.96
N LYS A 7 16.66 27.49 -21.89
CA LYS A 7 15.53 26.93 -21.14
C LYS A 7 14.19 26.93 -21.88
N MET A 8 14.07 27.70 -22.96
CA MET A 8 12.82 27.80 -23.73
C MET A 8 12.80 26.88 -24.96
N CYS A 9 13.92 26.81 -25.70
CA CYS A 9 14.00 26.06 -26.95
C CYS A 9 15.00 24.89 -26.93
N GLU A 10 15.64 24.65 -25.77
CA GLU A 10 16.61 23.58 -25.53
C GLU A 10 17.86 23.59 -26.43
N THR A 11 18.00 24.61 -27.28
CA THR A 11 19.16 24.76 -28.17
C THR A 11 20.41 25.07 -27.37
N ASN A 12 21.52 24.40 -27.69
CA ASN A 12 22.83 24.68 -27.11
C ASN A 12 23.26 26.10 -27.46
N ILE A 13 23.75 26.82 -26.46
CA ILE A 13 24.18 28.21 -26.60
C ILE A 13 25.63 28.22 -27.02
N ASP A 14 25.84 28.70 -28.25
CA ASP A 14 27.16 28.96 -28.80
C ASP A 14 27.52 30.44 -28.53
N PRO A 15 28.55 30.72 -27.73
CA PRO A 15 28.93 32.10 -27.42
C PRO A 15 29.36 32.94 -28.64
N VAL A 16 29.71 32.31 -29.76
CA VAL A 16 30.17 32.98 -30.99
C VAL A 16 29.01 33.25 -31.95
N HIS A 17 28.18 32.24 -32.20
CA HIS A 17 27.10 32.32 -33.20
C HIS A 17 25.72 32.58 -32.60
N TRP A 18 25.50 32.19 -31.34
CA TRP A 18 24.19 32.21 -30.70
C TRP A 18 24.28 32.60 -29.22
N PRO A 19 24.56 33.88 -28.92
CA PRO A 19 24.84 34.30 -27.56
C PRO A 19 23.65 34.06 -26.63
N GLY A 20 23.96 33.68 -25.40
CA GLY A 20 22.98 33.45 -24.35
C GLY A 20 22.87 34.61 -23.39
N TYR A 21 21.68 34.83 -22.85
CA TYR A 21 21.43 35.73 -21.74
C TYR A 21 21.11 34.91 -20.50
N ARG A 22 21.79 35.25 -19.42
CA ARG A 22 21.48 34.75 -18.09
C ARG A 22 20.57 35.78 -17.41
N SER A 23 19.37 35.34 -17.08
CA SER A 23 18.44 36.11 -16.25
C SER A 23 18.98 36.27 -14.82
N VAL A 24 18.44 37.22 -14.05
CA VAL A 24 18.81 37.43 -12.63
C VAL A 24 18.58 36.20 -11.73
N CYS A 25 17.69 35.28 -12.12
CA CYS A 25 17.48 34.02 -11.41
C CYS A 25 18.41 32.90 -11.90
N ASN A 26 19.48 33.23 -12.62
CA ASN A 26 20.48 32.33 -13.19
C ASN A 26 20.00 31.33 -14.26
N HIS A 27 18.74 31.42 -14.71
CA HIS A 27 18.27 30.68 -15.88
C HIS A 27 18.78 31.31 -17.16
N ILE A 28 19.14 30.44 -18.10
CA ILE A 28 19.84 30.78 -19.32
C ILE A 28 18.88 30.63 -20.51
N TYR A 29 18.87 31.63 -21.38
CA TYR A 29 18.06 31.68 -22.59
C TYR A 29 18.93 32.09 -23.77
N CYS A 30 18.64 31.59 -24.98
CA CYS A 30 19.26 32.15 -26.18
C CYS A 30 18.74 33.59 -26.42
N GLN A 31 19.48 34.39 -27.18
CA GLN A 31 19.13 35.78 -27.46
C GLN A 31 17.68 35.96 -27.94
N ASP A 32 17.21 35.12 -28.85
CA ASP A 32 15.86 35.24 -29.42
C ASP A 32 14.79 34.95 -28.37
N CYS A 33 14.93 33.86 -27.62
CA CYS A 33 14.00 33.49 -26.56
C CYS A 33 14.01 34.52 -25.42
N TYR A 34 15.17 35.06 -25.06
CA TYR A 34 15.25 36.10 -24.02
C TYR A 34 14.57 37.39 -24.48
N SER A 35 14.79 37.80 -25.73
CA SER A 35 14.16 38.97 -26.33
C SER A 35 12.63 38.79 -26.42
N PHE A 36 12.17 37.59 -26.77
CA PHE A 36 10.75 37.25 -26.77
C PHE A 36 10.13 37.37 -25.37
N LEU A 37 10.74 36.72 -24.36
CA LEU A 37 10.21 36.72 -22.99
C LEU A 37 10.15 38.14 -22.40
N THR A 38 11.16 38.96 -22.68
CA THR A 38 11.20 40.35 -22.22
C THR A 38 10.23 41.26 -22.97
N HIS A 39 10.08 41.08 -24.29
CA HIS A 39 9.13 41.85 -25.10
C HIS A 39 7.68 41.63 -24.66
N PHE A 40 7.30 40.38 -24.44
CA PHE A 40 5.94 40.02 -24.01
C PHE A 40 5.75 40.05 -22.49
N ARG A 41 6.76 40.49 -21.73
CA ARG A 41 6.73 40.61 -20.27
C ARG A 41 6.36 39.31 -19.55
N PHE A 42 6.90 38.20 -20.04
CA PHE A 42 6.79 36.93 -19.34
C PHE A 42 7.76 36.86 -18.14
N PRO A 43 7.36 36.22 -17.04
CA PRO A 43 8.28 35.83 -15.99
C PRO A 43 9.25 34.73 -16.46
N CYS A 44 10.21 34.37 -15.61
CA CYS A 44 11.04 33.20 -15.85
C CYS A 44 10.18 31.93 -15.99
N LEU A 45 10.47 31.11 -17.00
CA LEU A 45 9.71 29.86 -17.26
C LEU A 45 9.77 28.85 -16.10
N ASP A 46 10.88 28.82 -15.36
CA ASP A 46 11.04 27.96 -14.17
C ASP A 46 10.34 28.55 -12.93
N SER A 47 9.51 29.59 -13.11
CA SER A 47 8.67 30.22 -12.07
C SER A 47 9.43 30.71 -10.84
N CYS A 48 10.74 30.95 -10.96
CA CYS A 48 11.58 31.40 -9.85
C CYS A 48 11.25 32.82 -9.39
N ARG A 49 10.52 33.57 -10.22
CA ARG A 49 10.01 34.92 -9.93
C ARG A 49 8.70 35.13 -10.67
N THR A 50 7.78 35.87 -10.06
CA THR A 50 6.53 36.31 -10.69
C THR A 50 6.69 37.61 -11.48
N ALA A 51 7.76 38.39 -11.22
CA ALA A 51 8.04 39.62 -11.94
C ALA A 51 8.49 39.35 -13.40
N PRO A 52 7.95 40.08 -14.40
CA PRO A 52 8.37 39.96 -15.81
C PRO A 52 9.86 40.19 -16.02
N LEU A 53 10.50 39.42 -16.89
CA LEU A 53 11.89 39.65 -17.28
C LEU A 53 12.02 40.97 -18.06
N ASN A 54 13.13 41.69 -17.85
CA ASN A 54 13.49 42.89 -18.60
C ASN A 54 14.82 42.69 -19.32
N MET A 55 15.04 43.35 -20.46
CA MET A 55 16.32 43.24 -21.19
C MET A 55 17.51 43.79 -20.39
N GLU A 56 17.28 44.81 -19.56
CA GLU A 56 18.31 45.43 -18.71
C GLU A 56 18.80 44.49 -17.60
N ASP A 57 17.96 43.53 -17.19
CA ASP A 57 18.27 42.54 -16.15
C ASP A 57 19.10 41.36 -16.70
N GLY A 58 19.25 41.28 -18.03
CA GLY A 58 19.90 40.17 -18.72
C GLY A 58 21.41 40.34 -18.79
N VAL A 59 22.15 39.42 -18.20
CA VAL A 59 23.60 39.38 -18.32
C VAL A 59 23.99 38.51 -19.51
N LEU A 60 24.58 39.10 -20.54
CA LEU A 60 25.15 38.37 -21.66
C LEU A 60 26.20 37.38 -21.16
N LEU A 61 26.04 36.10 -21.50
CA LEU A 61 27.01 35.05 -21.21
C LEU A 61 28.21 35.23 -22.13
N LYS A 62 29.26 35.86 -21.61
CA LYS A 62 30.58 35.81 -22.23
C LYS A 62 31.21 34.46 -21.88
N MET A 63 31.07 33.47 -22.75
CA MET A 63 31.86 32.25 -22.61
C MET A 63 33.14 32.43 -23.42
N VAL A 64 34.28 32.25 -22.76
CA VAL A 64 35.58 32.22 -23.42
C VAL A 64 35.83 30.75 -23.76
N VAL A 65 35.80 30.43 -25.06
CA VAL A 65 36.29 29.14 -25.55
C VAL A 65 37.81 29.25 -25.56
N VAL A 66 38.45 28.74 -24.53
CA VAL A 66 39.91 28.63 -24.48
C VAL A 66 40.28 27.38 -25.27
N THR A 67 41.16 27.52 -26.25
CA THR A 67 41.75 26.37 -26.92
C THR A 67 42.62 25.62 -25.91
N THR A 68 42.24 24.40 -25.57
CA THR A 68 43.08 23.50 -24.78
C THR A 68 44.20 22.97 -25.65
N THR A 69 45.33 22.69 -25.01
CA THR A 69 46.45 21.98 -25.62
C THR A 69 46.27 20.47 -25.45
N GLU A 70 46.92 19.69 -26.31
CA GLU A 70 46.90 18.21 -26.23
C GLU A 70 47.42 17.70 -24.87
N GLU A 71 48.32 18.45 -24.23
CA GLU A 71 48.87 18.12 -22.91
C GLU A 71 47.82 18.28 -21.79
N GLU A 72 47.03 19.35 -21.83
CA GLU A 72 45.92 19.58 -20.89
C GLU A 72 44.79 18.56 -21.09
N ASP A 73 44.48 18.21 -22.34
CA ASP A 73 43.49 17.18 -22.65
C ASP A 73 43.93 15.80 -22.13
N ASN A 74 45.22 15.46 -22.28
CA ASN A 74 45.79 14.22 -21.74
C ASN A 74 45.77 14.20 -20.20
N GLU A 75 46.03 15.32 -19.54
CA GLU A 75 45.95 15.43 -18.08
C GLU A 75 44.52 15.17 -17.60
N VAL A 76 43.52 15.76 -18.25
CA VAL A 76 42.10 15.54 -17.95
C VAL A 76 41.72 14.06 -18.15
N VAL A 77 42.15 13.43 -19.25
CA VAL A 77 41.91 11.99 -19.49
C VAL A 77 42.50 11.14 -18.37
N SER A 78 43.71 11.44 -17.91
CA SER A 78 44.35 10.71 -16.81
C SER A 78 43.59 10.86 -15.48
N GLN A 79 43.05 12.06 -15.20
CA GLN A 79 42.23 12.31 -14.01
C GLN A 79 40.91 11.54 -14.07
N TYR A 80 40.28 11.46 -15.24
CA TYR A 80 39.07 10.65 -15.43
C TYR A 80 39.33 9.15 -15.28
N GLN A 81 40.47 8.65 -15.77
CA GLN A 81 40.87 7.24 -15.59
C GLN A 81 41.05 6.92 -14.10
N LEU A 82 41.78 7.78 -13.37
CA LEU A 82 41.96 7.66 -11.91
C LEU A 82 40.62 7.71 -11.15
N ALA A 83 39.73 8.61 -11.52
CA ALA A 83 38.40 8.71 -10.91
C ALA A 83 37.56 7.45 -11.18
N ALA A 84 37.60 6.91 -12.40
CA ALA A 84 36.90 5.69 -12.77
C ALA A 84 37.44 4.47 -12.01
N GLU A 85 38.76 4.33 -11.87
CA GLU A 85 39.39 3.28 -11.08
C GLU A 85 39.02 3.37 -9.60
N PHE A 86 39.06 4.57 -9.02
CA PHE A 86 38.65 4.80 -7.64
C PHE A 86 37.17 4.42 -7.42
N GLN A 87 36.29 4.83 -8.34
CA GLN A 87 34.87 4.52 -8.27
C GLN A 87 34.60 3.02 -8.43
N HIS A 88 35.34 2.34 -9.30
CA HIS A 88 35.26 0.89 -9.46
C HIS A 88 35.67 0.16 -8.17
N GLN A 89 36.79 0.56 -7.54
CA GLN A 89 37.23 -0.01 -6.27
C GLN A 89 36.25 0.26 -5.13
N SER A 90 35.70 1.47 -5.06
CA SER A 90 34.69 1.85 -4.07
C SER A 90 33.42 1.01 -4.22
N THR A 91 32.95 0.81 -5.44
CA THR A 91 31.76 -0.02 -5.71
C THR A 91 32.01 -1.48 -5.33
N LYS A 92 33.19 -2.01 -5.64
CA LYS A 92 33.57 -3.38 -5.29
C LYS A 92 33.64 -3.60 -3.78
N SER A 93 34.17 -2.63 -3.02
CA SER A 93 34.23 -2.73 -1.56
C SER A 93 32.84 -2.60 -0.91
N GLN A 94 31.99 -1.70 -1.41
CA GLN A 94 30.60 -1.60 -0.97
C GLN A 94 29.80 -2.87 -1.24
N HIS A 95 29.99 -3.48 -2.40
CA HIS A 95 29.38 -4.77 -2.72
C HIS A 95 29.83 -5.86 -1.72
N ALA A 96 31.15 -5.99 -1.49
CA ALA A 96 31.69 -6.95 -0.53
C ALA A 96 31.18 -6.73 0.90
N ALA A 97 30.99 -5.48 1.32
CA ALA A 97 30.46 -5.14 2.64
C ALA A 97 28.96 -5.44 2.78
N ASN A 98 28.18 -5.31 1.70
CA ASN A 98 26.74 -5.50 1.72
C ASN A 98 26.31 -6.96 1.53
N MET A 99 27.11 -7.79 0.86
CA MET A 99 26.78 -9.20 0.63
C MET A 99 26.47 -10.00 1.91
N PRO A 100 27.26 -9.88 3.01
CA PRO A 100 26.94 -10.55 4.27
C PRO A 100 25.60 -10.13 4.87
N VAL A 101 25.26 -8.84 4.76
CA VAL A 101 23.97 -8.31 5.24
C VAL A 101 22.82 -8.90 4.42
N PHE A 102 23.00 -9.00 3.10
CA PHE A 102 22.02 -9.61 2.22
C PHE A 102 21.78 -11.08 2.60
N TYR A 103 22.84 -11.88 2.78
CA TYR A 103 22.71 -13.29 3.20
C TYR A 103 22.06 -13.44 4.59
N ALA A 104 22.36 -12.54 5.52
CA ALA A 104 21.73 -12.56 6.84
C ALA A 104 20.22 -12.26 6.76
N LEU A 105 19.82 -11.32 5.90
CA LEU A 105 18.40 -11.01 5.65
C LEU A 105 17.69 -12.16 4.96
N ASP A 106 18.32 -12.78 3.97
CA ASP A 106 17.79 -13.94 3.24
C ASP A 106 17.50 -15.09 4.21
N SER A 107 18.49 -15.44 5.05
CA SER A 107 18.31 -16.45 6.10
C SER A 107 17.23 -16.06 7.13
N ALA A 108 17.09 -14.78 7.46
CA ALA A 108 16.03 -14.33 8.37
C ALA A 108 14.64 -14.48 7.75
N VAL A 109 14.50 -14.23 6.45
CA VAL A 109 13.24 -14.42 5.70
C VAL A 109 12.89 -15.91 5.64
N ASP A 110 13.85 -16.78 5.33
CA ASP A 110 13.63 -18.23 5.32
C ASP A 110 13.16 -18.73 6.69
N ASN A 111 13.86 -18.33 7.77
CA ASN A 111 13.48 -18.69 9.13
C ASN A 111 12.06 -18.20 9.49
N GLN A 112 11.71 -16.96 9.13
CA GLN A 112 10.36 -16.45 9.39
C GLN A 112 9.29 -17.20 8.59
N THR A 113 9.62 -17.57 7.35
CA THR A 113 8.71 -18.33 6.50
C THR A 113 8.46 -19.72 7.08
N GLU A 114 9.51 -20.42 7.53
CA GLU A 114 9.39 -21.71 8.21
C GLU A 114 8.53 -21.62 9.48
N VAL A 115 8.75 -20.58 10.31
CA VAL A 115 7.95 -20.36 11.52
C VAL A 115 6.47 -20.12 11.19
N LEU A 116 6.17 -19.33 10.15
CA LEU A 116 4.80 -19.07 9.72
C LEU A 116 4.12 -20.33 9.18
N VAL A 117 4.84 -21.14 8.40
CA VAL A 117 4.33 -22.43 7.90
C VAL A 117 4.05 -23.39 9.06
N ALA A 118 4.99 -23.52 10.00
CA ALA A 118 4.80 -24.37 11.17
C ALA A 118 3.64 -23.93 12.08
N ALA A 119 3.33 -22.62 12.11
CA ALA A 119 2.17 -22.09 12.85
C ALA A 119 0.83 -22.28 12.10
N ALA A 120 0.86 -22.43 10.78
CA ALA A 120 -0.35 -22.56 9.97
C ALA A 120 -1.01 -23.95 10.11
N ASP A 121 -0.22 -25.02 10.23
CA ASP A 121 -0.75 -26.39 10.33
C ASP A 121 -1.61 -26.62 11.60
N PRO A 122 -1.16 -26.23 12.83
CA PRO A 122 -1.98 -26.34 14.03
C PRO A 122 -3.28 -25.53 13.98
N LEU A 123 -3.26 -24.37 13.31
CA LEU A 123 -4.45 -23.54 13.14
C LEU A 123 -5.48 -24.20 12.22
N LYS A 124 -5.02 -24.89 11.18
CA LYS A 124 -5.89 -25.64 10.28
C LYS A 124 -6.56 -26.81 10.99
N ASP A 125 -5.79 -27.55 11.79
CA ASP A 125 -6.33 -28.67 12.58
C ASP A 125 -7.34 -28.18 13.64
N ALA A 126 -7.05 -27.04 14.29
CA ALA A 126 -7.97 -26.41 15.24
C ALA A 126 -9.28 -25.95 14.58
N LEU A 127 -9.22 -25.43 13.35
CA LEU A 127 -10.40 -25.05 12.56
C LEU A 127 -11.27 -26.27 12.22
N LEU A 128 -10.65 -27.36 11.74
CA LEU A 128 -11.37 -28.61 11.45
C LEU A 128 -12.07 -29.15 12.70
N SER A 129 -11.38 -29.12 13.86
CA SER A 129 -11.98 -29.55 15.13
C SER A 129 -13.15 -28.66 15.58
N GLN A 130 -13.10 -27.34 15.32
CA GLN A 130 -14.23 -26.45 15.60
C GLN A 130 -15.43 -26.73 14.71
N GLU A 131 -15.24 -26.99 13.43
CA GLU A 131 -16.33 -27.33 12.51
C GLU A 131 -17.05 -28.61 12.96
N GLU A 132 -16.31 -29.65 13.35
CA GLU A 132 -16.89 -30.88 13.90
C GLU A 132 -17.70 -30.63 15.18
N LEU A 133 -17.20 -29.75 16.06
CA LEU A 133 -17.89 -29.40 17.31
C LEU A 133 -19.21 -28.64 17.03
N ILE A 134 -19.22 -27.74 16.05
CA ILE A 134 -20.41 -26.99 15.64
C ILE A 134 -21.48 -27.96 15.12
N VAL A 135 -21.11 -28.88 14.23
CA VAL A 135 -22.04 -29.90 13.70
C VAL A 135 -22.61 -30.76 14.83
N SER A 136 -21.78 -31.17 15.79
CA SER A 136 -22.23 -31.93 16.96
C SER A 136 -23.20 -31.15 17.84
N LEU A 137 -22.94 -29.86 18.08
CA LEU A 137 -23.84 -28.97 18.84
C LEU A 137 -25.18 -28.76 18.13
N GLU A 138 -25.17 -28.59 16.80
CA GLU A 138 -26.39 -28.49 16.00
C GLU A 138 -27.24 -29.75 16.10
N GLU A 139 -26.62 -30.93 16.06
CA GLU A 139 -27.31 -32.21 16.22
C GLU A 139 -27.87 -32.37 17.64
N CYS A 140 -27.11 -32.00 18.68
CA CYS A 140 -27.61 -31.98 20.06
C CYS A 140 -28.81 -31.05 20.22
N ASN A 141 -28.79 -29.85 19.61
CA ASN A 141 -29.91 -28.92 19.63
C ASN A 141 -31.13 -29.52 18.92
N ARG A 142 -30.95 -30.17 17.78
CA ARG A 142 -32.03 -30.85 17.04
C ARG A 142 -32.68 -31.94 17.89
N MET A 143 -31.87 -32.76 18.58
CA MET A 143 -32.36 -33.79 19.49
C MET A 143 -33.12 -33.20 20.69
N LEU A 144 -32.62 -32.09 21.24
CA LEU A 144 -33.27 -31.39 22.35
C LEU A 144 -34.63 -30.83 21.94
N ASP A 145 -34.73 -30.23 20.75
CA ASP A 145 -35.99 -29.74 20.19
C ASP A 145 -37.01 -30.87 19.99
N GLU A 146 -36.57 -32.02 19.46
CA GLU A 146 -37.43 -33.19 19.28
C GLU A 146 -37.92 -33.74 20.63
N SER A 147 -37.02 -33.85 21.61
CA SER A 147 -37.35 -34.27 22.98
C SER A 147 -38.35 -33.31 23.64
N THR A 148 -38.15 -32.00 23.46
CA THR A 148 -39.05 -30.97 23.99
C THR A 148 -40.44 -31.06 23.37
N ARG A 149 -40.53 -31.27 22.04
CA ARG A 149 -41.82 -31.50 21.36
C ARG A 149 -42.52 -32.74 21.90
N ARG A 150 -41.81 -33.87 22.03
CA ARG A 150 -42.36 -35.10 22.62
C ARG A 150 -42.87 -34.89 24.04
N SER A 151 -42.11 -34.17 24.87
CA SER A 151 -42.50 -33.87 26.25
C SER A 151 -43.79 -33.04 26.30
N ASN A 152 -43.91 -32.02 25.43
CA ASN A 152 -45.11 -31.21 25.32
C ASN A 152 -46.32 -32.04 24.85
N ASP A 153 -46.14 -32.93 23.88
CA ASP A 153 -47.22 -33.82 23.40
C ASP A 153 -47.72 -34.74 24.52
N ILE A 154 -46.79 -35.35 25.29
CA ILE A 154 -47.14 -36.20 26.44
C ILE A 154 -47.86 -35.38 27.51
N TYR A 155 -47.41 -34.15 27.75
CA TYR A 155 -48.04 -33.27 28.74
C TYR A 155 -49.47 -32.87 28.34
N GLU A 156 -49.73 -32.63 27.06
CA GLU A 156 -51.09 -32.38 26.57
C GLU A 156 -51.97 -33.63 26.65
N GLN A 157 -51.44 -34.81 26.33
CA GLN A 157 -52.16 -36.08 26.55
C GLN A 157 -52.50 -36.29 28.03
N TYR A 158 -51.58 -35.99 28.94
CA TYR A 158 -51.82 -36.04 30.38
C TYR A 158 -52.95 -35.10 30.81
N LYS A 159 -52.97 -33.85 30.34
CA LYS A 159 -54.06 -32.90 30.62
C LYS A 159 -55.41 -33.41 30.11
N GLN A 160 -55.45 -34.00 28.92
CA GLN A 160 -56.67 -34.57 28.35
C GLN A 160 -57.18 -35.74 29.19
N ALA A 161 -56.29 -36.65 29.61
CA ALA A 161 -56.63 -37.76 30.49
C ALA A 161 -57.15 -37.27 31.85
N GLN A 162 -56.52 -36.23 32.42
CA GLN A 162 -56.96 -35.62 33.67
C GLN A 162 -58.38 -35.02 33.54
N ARG A 163 -58.66 -34.28 32.47
CA ARG A 163 -60.01 -33.75 32.19
C ARG A 163 -61.04 -34.88 32.07
N GLY A 164 -60.70 -35.94 31.34
CA GLY A 164 -61.57 -37.12 31.22
C GLY A 164 -61.85 -37.81 32.56
N LEU A 165 -60.86 -37.89 33.44
CA LEU A 165 -61.05 -38.41 34.81
C LEU A 165 -61.94 -37.50 35.65
N ASP A 166 -61.76 -36.18 35.58
CA ASP A 166 -62.59 -35.23 36.30
C ASP A 166 -64.05 -35.25 35.81
N GLU A 167 -64.28 -35.39 34.50
CA GLU A 167 -65.59 -35.59 33.90
C GLU A 167 -66.23 -36.91 34.37
N ALA A 168 -65.49 -38.02 34.30
CA ALA A 168 -65.97 -39.33 34.77
C ALA A 168 -66.30 -39.32 36.26
N ARG A 169 -65.46 -38.68 37.08
CA ARG A 169 -65.72 -38.48 38.52
C ARG A 169 -67.01 -37.70 38.74
N THR A 170 -67.20 -36.61 38.00
CA THR A 170 -68.41 -35.77 38.08
C THR A 170 -69.65 -36.56 37.67
N ALA A 171 -69.58 -37.33 36.59
CA ALA A 171 -70.67 -38.19 36.12
C ALA A 171 -71.02 -39.27 37.16
N LEU A 172 -70.02 -39.93 37.76
CA LEU A 172 -70.23 -40.93 38.81
C LEU A 172 -70.88 -40.30 40.05
N CYS A 173 -70.40 -39.14 40.51
CA CYS A 173 -71.01 -38.42 41.63
C CYS A 173 -72.48 -38.07 41.34
N ASN A 174 -72.79 -37.59 40.13
CA ASN A 174 -74.16 -37.28 39.73
C ASN A 174 -75.04 -38.54 39.66
N ALA A 175 -74.52 -39.68 39.18
CA ALA A 175 -75.27 -40.93 39.15
C ALA A 175 -75.57 -41.46 40.56
N VAL A 176 -74.59 -41.42 41.47
CA VAL A 176 -74.74 -41.98 42.83
C VAL A 176 -75.55 -41.07 43.77
N PHE A 177 -75.42 -39.75 43.62
CA PHE A 177 -76.03 -38.78 44.53
C PHE A 177 -77.15 -37.93 43.92
N GLY A 178 -77.28 -37.90 42.59
CA GLY A 178 -78.35 -37.18 41.89
C GLY A 178 -79.72 -37.86 42.00
N GLU A 179 -79.76 -39.20 42.00
CA GLU A 179 -81.02 -39.97 42.14
C GLU A 179 -81.67 -39.86 43.53
N ARG A 180 -80.96 -39.35 44.55
CA ARG A 180 -81.53 -39.10 45.89
C ARG A 180 -82.41 -37.85 45.99
N ARG A 181 -82.53 -37.05 44.91
CA ARG A 181 -83.36 -35.83 44.91
C ARG A 181 -84.74 -35.98 44.29
N GLU A 182 -85.08 -37.16 43.76
CA GLU A 182 -86.36 -37.39 43.05
C GLU A 182 -87.31 -38.41 43.74
N ASN A 183 -87.05 -38.77 45.01
CA ASN A 183 -88.01 -39.52 45.85
C ASN A 183 -88.36 -38.74 47.13
#